data_AF-A0A5E6NBV3-F1
#
_entry.id   AF-A0A5E6NBV3-F1
#
_cell.length_a   1.000
_cell.length_b   1.000
_cell.length_c   1.000
_cell.angle_alpha   90.00
_cell.angle_beta   90.00
_cell.angle_gamma   90.00
#
_symmetry.space_group_name_H-M   'P 1'
#
loop_
_entity.id
_entity.type
_entity.pdbx_description
1 polymer ?
#
loop_
_entity_poly.entity_id
_entity_poly.type
_entity_poly.pdbx_seq_one_letter_code
_entity_poly.pdbx_strand_id
1 'polypeptide(L)'
;MNVSYTLYGTNSSNLSGSISRDSSTSTSQQTTHNNTNLTAANINLNTTQDTKIKGANLQATNQLNIDTKNLEVSSVQNKHKAKTRSQGASLGIGSSGVNSVGFNQSKADENSKTVLLTSMTAKQVNINTQAHTQLTGSLIAATDTGDKDGNDNGQLSLTTNSLSASSLNTTTNNKSNSIGLNAGGNANTNSAKLKPCQP
;
A
#
# COMPACT_ATOMS: atom_id res chain seq x y z
N MET A 1 -7.58 7.79 22.96
CA MET A 1 -8.60 8.80 23.25
C MET A 1 -7.85 10.07 23.62
N ASN A 2 -8.02 11.14 22.86
CA ASN A 2 -7.42 12.42 23.17
C ASN A 2 -8.52 13.42 23.52
N VAL A 3 -8.19 14.30 24.45
CA VAL A 3 -9.04 15.43 24.82
C VAL A 3 -8.18 16.67 24.65
N SER A 4 -8.67 17.63 23.87
CA SER A 4 -7.97 18.87 23.58
C SER A 4 -8.83 20.06 23.96
N TYR A 5 -8.18 21.12 24.44
CA TYR A 5 -8.79 22.41 24.71
C TYR A 5 -8.03 23.49 23.96
N THR A 6 -8.74 24.47 23.42
CA THR A 6 -8.13 25.60 22.72
C THR A 6 -8.81 26.88 23.18
N LEU A 7 -8.05 27.95 23.40
CA LEU A 7 -8.54 29.25 23.85
C LEU A 7 -8.04 30.33 22.88
N TYR A 8 -8.96 31.11 22.35
CA TYR A 8 -8.72 32.21 21.42
C TYR A 8 -9.20 33.53 22.03
N GLY A 9 -8.29 34.49 22.21
CA GLY A 9 -8.60 35.85 22.66
C GLY A 9 -7.91 36.89 21.79
N THR A 10 -8.66 37.88 21.31
CA THR A 10 -8.13 39.09 20.65
C THR A 10 -8.38 40.31 21.53
N ASN A 11 -7.58 41.37 21.35
CA ASN A 11 -7.56 42.58 22.17
C ASN A 11 -8.82 43.48 22.06
N SER A 12 -9.96 42.95 21.60
CA SER A 12 -11.24 43.66 21.58
C SER A 12 -12.41 42.66 21.66
N SER A 13 -12.87 42.42 22.89
CA SER A 13 -14.24 42.01 23.26
C SER A 13 -14.76 40.60 22.94
N ASN A 14 -14.00 39.68 22.32
CA ASN A 14 -14.47 38.31 22.07
C ASN A 14 -13.46 37.25 22.55
N LEU A 15 -13.77 36.58 23.65
CA LEU A 15 -13.07 35.39 24.15
C LEU A 15 -13.86 34.14 23.73
N SER A 16 -13.21 33.20 23.04
CA SER A 16 -13.82 31.91 22.69
C SER A 16 -12.87 30.76 22.96
N GLY A 17 -13.40 29.59 23.28
CA GLY A 17 -12.64 28.38 23.46
C GLY A 17 -13.40 27.16 22.95
N SER A 18 -12.71 26.05 22.80
CA SER A 18 -13.34 24.78 22.44
C SER A 18 -12.75 23.64 23.26
N ILE A 19 -13.59 22.65 23.54
CA ILE A 19 -13.20 21.35 24.10
C ILE A 19 -13.60 20.30 23.09
N SER A 20 -12.67 19.42 22.73
CA SER A 20 -12.92 18.31 21.81
C SER A 20 -12.48 16.99 22.43
N ARG A 21 -13.22 15.93 22.14
CA ARG A 21 -12.88 14.55 22.49
C ARG A 21 -12.84 13.72 21.22
N ASP A 22 -11.68 13.19 20.90
CA ASP A 22 -11.48 12.33 19.75
C ASP A 22 -11.03 10.91 20.16
N SER A 23 -11.51 9.93 19.41
CA SER A 23 -11.10 8.54 19.48
C SER A 23 -10.73 8.07 18.09
N SER A 24 -9.52 7.54 17.95
CA SER A 24 -9.02 6.98 16.71
C SER A 24 -8.46 5.59 16.95
N THR A 25 -8.80 4.65 16.07
CA THR A 25 -8.23 3.30 16.05
C THR A 25 -7.55 3.09 14.71
N SER A 26 -6.35 2.52 14.75
CA SER A 26 -5.54 2.25 13.57
C SER A 26 -5.06 0.82 13.62
N THR A 27 -5.26 0.09 12.53
CA THR A 27 -4.72 -1.27 12.36
C THR A 27 -3.89 -1.31 11.08
N SER A 28 -2.69 -1.88 11.14
CA SER A 28 -1.84 -2.12 9.97
C SER A 28 -1.49 -3.60 9.89
N GLN A 29 -1.51 -4.14 8.67
CA GLN A 29 -1.08 -5.50 8.36
C GLN A 29 -0.17 -5.44 7.13
N GLN A 30 0.93 -6.19 7.17
CA GLN A 30 1.91 -6.24 6.10
C GLN A 30 2.29 -7.68 5.78
N THR A 31 2.43 -7.99 4.50
CA THR A 31 3.09 -9.21 4.01
C THR A 31 4.32 -8.82 3.21
N THR A 32 5.48 -9.31 3.62
CA THR A 32 6.75 -9.10 2.95
C THR A 32 7.26 -10.43 2.39
N HIS A 33 7.69 -10.42 1.14
CA HIS A 33 8.41 -11.48 0.49
C HIS A 33 9.87 -11.08 0.36
N ASN A 34 10.74 -12.09 0.42
CA ASN A 34 12.15 -11.96 0.10
C ASN A 34 12.43 -12.95 -1.02
N ASN A 35 13.02 -12.46 -2.11
CA ASN A 35 13.38 -13.36 -3.18
C ASN A 35 14.57 -14.23 -2.77
N THR A 36 14.52 -15.49 -3.17
CA THR A 36 15.68 -16.38 -3.07
C THR A 36 16.70 -15.96 -4.13
N ASN A 37 18.00 -15.98 -3.82
CA ASN A 37 19.07 -15.72 -4.79
C ASN A 37 19.85 -17.02 -5.01
N LEU A 38 19.94 -17.46 -6.27
CA LEU A 38 20.77 -18.60 -6.68
C LEU A 38 21.77 -18.10 -7.71
N THR A 39 23.04 -18.03 -7.32
CA THR A 39 24.13 -17.65 -8.21
C THR A 39 25.05 -18.84 -8.42
N ALA A 40 25.33 -19.17 -9.68
CA ALA A 40 26.25 -20.25 -10.03
C ALA A 40 26.93 -19.95 -11.37
N ALA A 41 27.98 -20.71 -11.71
CA ALA A 41 28.55 -20.61 -13.05
C ALA A 41 27.55 -21.10 -14.10
N ASN A 42 26.90 -22.24 -13.83
CA ASN A 42 25.85 -22.80 -14.66
C ASN A 42 24.68 -23.22 -13.76
N ILE A 43 23.46 -23.01 -14.24
CA ILE A 43 22.24 -23.49 -13.58
C ILE A 43 21.52 -24.39 -14.58
N ASN A 44 21.22 -25.63 -14.19
CA ASN A 44 20.50 -26.59 -15.02
C ASN A 44 19.27 -27.08 -14.24
N LEU A 45 18.07 -26.80 -14.75
CA LEU A 45 16.80 -27.28 -14.21
C LEU A 45 16.20 -28.28 -15.19
N ASN A 46 16.29 -29.57 -14.88
CA ASN A 46 15.74 -30.64 -15.71
C ASN A 46 14.60 -31.32 -14.95
N THR A 47 13.37 -31.08 -15.37
CA THR A 47 12.18 -31.63 -14.73
C THR A 47 11.29 -32.29 -15.77
N THR A 48 10.61 -33.37 -15.39
CA THR A 48 9.70 -34.09 -16.29
C THR A 48 8.30 -33.49 -16.30
N GLN A 49 8.00 -32.59 -15.37
CA GLN A 49 6.67 -32.02 -15.10
C GLN A 49 6.77 -30.49 -15.05
N ASP A 50 5.92 -29.83 -14.26
CA ASP A 50 5.85 -28.38 -14.22
C ASP A 50 6.95 -27.80 -13.31
N THR A 51 7.66 -26.79 -13.81
CA THR A 51 8.63 -26.00 -13.04
C THR A 51 8.01 -24.63 -12.72
N LYS A 52 8.02 -24.27 -11.43
CA LYS A 52 7.54 -22.96 -10.95
C LYS A 52 8.66 -22.20 -10.26
N ILE A 53 8.96 -21.01 -10.76
CA ILE A 53 9.98 -20.11 -10.22
C ILE A 53 9.27 -18.83 -9.80
N LYS A 54 9.05 -18.68 -8.49
CA LYS A 54 8.28 -17.59 -7.93
C LYS A 54 9.02 -16.93 -6.76
N GLY A 55 9.27 -15.62 -6.87
CA GLY A 55 10.04 -14.89 -5.87
C GLY A 55 11.49 -15.36 -5.81
N ALA A 56 12.16 -15.45 -6.97
CA ALA A 56 13.55 -15.91 -7.04
C ALA A 56 14.36 -15.15 -8.09
N ASN A 57 15.67 -15.03 -7.83
CA ASN A 57 16.66 -14.42 -8.70
C ASN A 57 17.69 -15.51 -9.03
N LEU A 58 17.60 -16.08 -10.23
CA LEU A 58 18.52 -17.10 -10.71
C LEU A 58 19.54 -16.41 -11.62
N GLN A 59 20.79 -16.39 -11.20
CA GLN A 59 21.88 -15.76 -11.94
C GLN A 59 22.95 -16.80 -12.26
N ALA A 60 23.00 -17.25 -13.51
CA ALA A 60 24.11 -18.08 -13.98
C ALA A 60 25.16 -17.19 -14.66
N THR A 61 26.44 -17.29 -14.32
CA THR A 61 27.43 -16.45 -15.02
C THR A 61 27.63 -16.90 -16.47
N ASN A 62 27.47 -18.19 -16.77
CA ASN A 62 27.70 -18.73 -18.10
C ASN A 62 26.39 -19.16 -18.74
N GLN A 63 25.74 -20.19 -18.19
CA GLN A 63 24.56 -20.80 -18.81
C GLN A 63 23.44 -21.06 -17.82
N LEU A 64 22.23 -20.68 -18.20
CA LEU A 64 20.99 -21.11 -17.55
C LEU A 64 20.22 -22.00 -18.54
N ASN A 65 20.07 -23.29 -18.20
CA ASN A 65 19.31 -24.24 -18.99
C ASN A 65 18.08 -24.70 -18.20
N ILE A 66 16.91 -24.67 -18.83
CA ILE A 66 15.66 -25.17 -18.26
C ILE A 66 15.01 -26.11 -19.28
N ASP A 67 14.84 -27.37 -18.89
CA ASP A 67 14.04 -28.36 -19.62
C ASP A 67 12.90 -28.83 -18.71
N THR A 68 11.66 -28.60 -19.15
CA THR A 68 10.47 -28.80 -18.34
C THR A 68 9.25 -29.07 -19.21
N LYS A 69 8.18 -29.64 -18.64
CA LYS A 69 6.91 -29.76 -19.36
C LYS A 69 6.27 -28.38 -19.53
N ASN A 70 6.03 -27.72 -18.39
CA ASN A 70 5.54 -26.35 -18.31
C ASN A 70 6.48 -25.51 -17.46
N LEU A 71 6.59 -24.21 -17.77
CA LEU A 71 7.37 -23.25 -17.00
C LEU A 71 6.48 -22.10 -16.54
N GLU A 72 6.42 -21.84 -15.24
CA GLU A 72 5.82 -20.63 -14.67
C GLU A 72 6.91 -19.80 -14.00
N VAL A 73 7.08 -18.55 -14.44
CA VAL A 73 8.01 -17.60 -13.82
C VAL A 73 7.22 -16.38 -13.39
N SER A 74 7.21 -16.11 -12.08
CA SER A 74 6.30 -15.12 -11.50
C SER A 74 6.95 -14.28 -10.42
N SER A 75 6.85 -12.96 -10.56
CA SER A 75 7.17 -12.03 -9.49
C SER A 75 6.18 -12.13 -8.33
N VAL A 76 6.59 -11.64 -7.16
CA VAL A 76 5.76 -11.60 -5.95
C VAL A 76 5.40 -10.18 -5.57
N GLN A 77 4.39 -9.99 -4.73
CA GLN A 77 3.94 -8.68 -4.29
C GLN A 77 3.95 -8.61 -2.77
N ASN A 78 4.71 -7.66 -2.24
CA ASN A 78 4.52 -7.20 -0.87
C ASN A 78 3.18 -6.49 -0.79
N LYS A 79 2.47 -6.65 0.32
CA LYS A 79 1.17 -6.02 0.53
C LYS A 79 1.20 -5.28 1.84
N HIS A 80 0.67 -4.07 1.86
CA HIS A 80 0.44 -3.30 3.06
C HIS A 80 -1.01 -2.85 3.09
N LYS A 81 -1.66 -3.03 4.24
CA LYS A 81 -3.06 -2.65 4.43
C LYS A 81 -3.19 -1.95 5.77
N ALA A 82 -3.57 -0.68 5.72
CA ALA A 82 -3.87 0.09 6.91
C ALA A 82 -5.34 0.52 6.92
N LYS A 83 -5.94 0.53 8.10
CA LYS A 83 -7.29 1.04 8.32
C LYS A 83 -7.29 1.95 9.53
N THR A 84 -7.81 3.15 9.35
CA THR A 84 -8.00 4.12 10.42
C THR A 84 -9.47 4.47 10.52
N ARG A 85 -9.98 4.49 11.75
CA ARG A 85 -11.36 4.90 12.06
C ARG A 85 -11.31 5.89 13.19
N SER A 86 -11.88 7.06 12.97
CA SER A 86 -11.88 8.13 13.96
C SER A 86 -13.27 8.68 14.18
N GLN A 87 -13.57 9.05 15.41
CA GLN A 87 -14.81 9.70 15.83
C GLN A 87 -14.45 10.80 16.80
N GLY A 88 -15.11 11.94 16.69
CA GLY A 88 -14.89 13.08 17.55
C GLY A 88 -16.18 13.81 17.86
N ALA A 89 -16.19 14.45 19.03
CA ALA A 89 -17.19 15.41 19.42
C ALA A 89 -16.49 16.66 19.94
N SER A 90 -17.05 17.84 19.66
CA SER A 90 -16.53 19.11 20.12
C SER A 90 -17.61 20.03 20.63
N LEU A 91 -17.27 20.88 21.59
CA LEU A 91 -18.12 21.90 22.17
C LEU A 91 -17.34 23.22 22.20
N GLY A 92 -17.87 24.23 21.52
CA GLY A 92 -17.35 25.59 21.49
C GLY A 92 -18.06 26.49 22.51
N ILE A 93 -17.29 27.20 23.31
CA ILE A 93 -17.71 28.19 24.31
C ILE A 93 -17.24 29.58 23.89
N GLY A 94 -18.04 30.61 24.14
CA GLY A 94 -17.74 32.00 23.84
C GLY A 94 -18.14 32.91 24.99
N SER A 95 -17.91 34.21 24.82
CA SER A 95 -18.28 35.27 25.78
C SER A 95 -19.76 35.27 26.18
N SER A 96 -20.64 34.71 25.35
CA SER A 96 -22.09 34.61 25.59
C SER A 96 -22.57 33.19 25.94
N GLY A 97 -21.67 32.26 26.30
CA GLY A 97 -22.01 30.86 26.62
C GLY A 97 -21.64 29.87 25.51
N VAL A 98 -22.36 28.75 25.40
CA VAL A 98 -22.08 27.74 24.35
C VAL A 98 -22.41 28.33 22.97
N ASN A 99 -21.42 28.29 22.08
CA ASN A 99 -21.54 28.89 20.74
C ASN A 99 -21.66 27.81 19.65
N SER A 100 -21.07 26.62 19.84
CA SER A 100 -21.19 25.53 18.87
C SER A 100 -21.06 24.14 19.47
N VAL A 101 -21.65 23.16 18.78
CA VAL A 101 -21.47 21.72 19.03
C VAL A 101 -21.10 21.03 17.72
N GLY A 102 -20.16 20.11 17.78
CA GLY A 102 -19.65 19.39 16.62
C GLY A 102 -19.58 17.89 16.85
N PHE A 103 -19.85 17.14 15.80
CA PHE A 103 -19.58 15.70 15.73
C PHE A 103 -18.90 15.39 14.41
N ASN A 104 -17.85 14.58 14.45
CA ASN A 104 -17.13 14.17 13.26
C ASN A 104 -16.85 12.67 13.28
N GLN A 105 -16.94 12.03 12.12
CA GLN A 105 -16.51 10.66 11.91
C GLN A 105 -15.68 10.58 10.64
N SER A 106 -14.60 9.81 10.67
CA SER A 106 -13.77 9.58 9.50
C SER A 106 -13.31 8.13 9.41
N LYS A 107 -13.15 7.69 8.16
CA LYS A 107 -12.58 6.41 7.78
C LYS A 107 -11.47 6.64 6.77
N ALA A 108 -10.34 5.96 6.96
CA ALA A 108 -9.31 5.85 5.96
C ALA A 108 -8.92 4.38 5.77
N ASP A 109 -8.85 3.95 4.53
CA ASP A 109 -8.35 2.65 4.12
C ASP A 109 -7.18 2.88 3.15
N GLU A 110 -6.04 2.30 3.47
CA GLU A 110 -4.87 2.24 2.60
C GLU A 110 -4.62 0.77 2.24
N ASN A 111 -4.38 0.53 0.96
CA ASN A 111 -3.99 -0.77 0.46
C ASN A 111 -2.95 -0.57 -0.65
N SER A 112 -1.73 -1.04 -0.41
CA SER A 112 -0.65 -1.02 -1.39
C SER A 112 -0.15 -2.43 -1.69
N LYS A 113 0.29 -2.60 -2.94
CA LYS A 113 0.98 -3.78 -3.45
C LYS A 113 2.25 -3.31 -4.12
N THR A 114 3.40 -3.85 -3.73
CA THR A 114 4.70 -3.52 -4.33
C THR A 114 5.30 -4.77 -4.93
N VAL A 115 5.62 -4.73 -6.22
CA VAL A 115 6.21 -5.86 -6.94
C VAL A 115 7.67 -6.06 -6.53
N LEU A 116 8.03 -7.30 -6.24
CA LEU A 116 9.40 -7.76 -6.08
C LEU A 116 9.73 -8.71 -7.25
N LEU A 117 10.60 -8.23 -8.13
CA LEU A 117 10.90 -8.84 -9.43
C LEU A 117 11.59 -10.20 -9.26
N THR A 118 10.99 -11.26 -9.83
CA THR A 118 11.66 -12.54 -10.08
C THR A 118 12.43 -12.44 -11.38
N SER A 119 13.73 -12.76 -11.34
CA SER A 119 14.62 -12.67 -12.48
C SER A 119 15.36 -13.98 -12.75
N MET A 120 15.61 -14.24 -14.02
CA MET A 120 16.46 -15.32 -14.50
C MET A 120 17.42 -14.75 -15.53
N THR A 121 18.71 -14.70 -15.20
CA THR A 121 19.72 -14.08 -16.05
C THR A 121 20.94 -14.97 -16.22
N ALA A 122 21.49 -14.96 -17.42
CA ALA A 122 22.77 -15.60 -17.69
C ALA A 122 23.43 -15.05 -18.95
N LYS A 123 24.71 -15.35 -19.20
CA LYS A 123 25.33 -15.03 -20.49
C LYS A 123 24.62 -15.73 -21.66
N GLN A 124 24.15 -16.95 -21.45
CA GLN A 124 23.28 -17.66 -22.38
C GLN A 124 22.14 -18.32 -21.61
N VAL A 125 20.92 -18.14 -22.11
CA VAL A 125 19.72 -18.70 -21.49
C VAL A 125 19.04 -19.61 -22.51
N ASN A 126 18.88 -20.89 -22.18
CA ASN A 126 18.16 -21.86 -22.99
C ASN A 126 16.97 -22.39 -22.19
N ILE A 127 15.76 -22.12 -22.66
CA ILE A 127 14.53 -22.61 -22.06
C ILE A 127 13.81 -23.47 -23.10
N ASN A 128 13.65 -24.75 -22.78
CA ASN A 128 12.87 -25.70 -23.55
C ASN A 128 11.66 -26.15 -22.73
N THR A 129 10.47 -25.87 -23.23
CA THR A 129 9.22 -26.32 -22.61
C THR A 129 8.42 -27.15 -23.58
N GLN A 130 7.92 -28.29 -23.10
CA GLN A 130 7.15 -29.20 -23.95
C GLN A 130 5.75 -28.68 -24.29
N ALA A 131 5.18 -27.80 -23.47
CA ALA A 131 3.79 -27.36 -23.61
C ALA A 131 3.58 -25.85 -23.43
N HIS A 132 3.88 -25.29 -22.26
CA HIS A 132 3.53 -23.90 -21.97
C HIS A 132 4.58 -23.16 -21.15
N THR A 133 4.79 -21.89 -21.49
CA THR A 133 5.54 -20.93 -20.67
C THR A 133 4.62 -19.79 -20.25
N GLN A 134 4.52 -19.56 -18.94
CA GLN A 134 3.80 -18.44 -18.33
C GLN A 134 4.78 -17.49 -17.65
N LEU A 135 4.75 -16.23 -18.04
CA LEU A 135 5.53 -15.14 -17.45
C LEU A 135 4.58 -14.12 -16.80
N THR A 136 4.76 -13.84 -15.51
CA THR A 136 3.93 -12.87 -14.77
C THR A 136 4.80 -11.85 -14.04
N GLY A 137 5.00 -10.69 -14.69
CA GLY A 137 5.82 -9.59 -14.20
C GLY A 137 7.27 -9.98 -13.91
N SER A 138 7.77 -11.04 -14.54
CA SER A 138 9.12 -11.60 -14.35
C SER A 138 10.07 -11.17 -15.46
N LEU A 139 11.38 -11.21 -15.17
CA LEU A 139 12.45 -10.94 -16.13
C LEU A 139 13.18 -12.24 -16.50
N ILE A 140 13.34 -12.49 -17.80
CA ILE A 140 14.26 -13.49 -18.33
C ILE A 140 15.13 -12.77 -19.35
N ALA A 141 16.44 -12.76 -19.14
CA ALA A 141 17.35 -12.03 -20.02
C ALA A 141 18.67 -12.79 -20.19
N ALA A 142 19.22 -12.76 -21.40
CA ALA A 142 20.59 -13.16 -21.62
C ALA A 142 21.47 -11.90 -21.62
N THR A 143 22.42 -11.81 -20.69
CA THR A 143 23.23 -10.61 -20.44
C THR A 143 24.68 -10.99 -20.24
N ASP A 144 25.63 -10.21 -20.76
CA ASP A 144 27.04 -10.48 -20.52
C ASP A 144 27.43 -10.32 -19.04
N THR A 145 28.36 -11.17 -18.59
CA THR A 145 28.89 -11.10 -17.22
C THR A 145 29.63 -9.79 -17.01
N GLY A 146 29.13 -8.96 -16.09
CA GLY A 146 29.75 -7.68 -15.74
C GLY A 146 29.18 -6.48 -16.50
N ASP A 147 28.25 -6.70 -17.42
CA ASP A 147 27.41 -5.63 -17.95
C ASP A 147 26.50 -5.09 -16.84
N LYS A 148 26.74 -3.83 -16.46
CA LYS A 148 25.95 -3.13 -15.43
C LYS A 148 24.69 -2.50 -16.01
N ASP A 149 24.64 -2.33 -17.32
CA ASP A 149 23.53 -1.72 -18.04
C ASP A 149 22.43 -2.77 -18.31
N GLY A 150 22.78 -4.06 -18.21
CA GLY A 150 21.84 -5.18 -18.31
C GLY A 150 21.29 -5.36 -19.72
N ASN A 151 22.09 -5.02 -20.73
CA ASN A 151 21.67 -5.10 -22.11
C ASN A 151 21.55 -6.57 -22.54
N ASP A 152 20.47 -6.86 -23.26
CA ASP A 152 20.30 -8.18 -23.85
C ASP A 152 21.41 -8.43 -24.87
N ASN A 153 22.07 -9.58 -24.75
CA ASN A 153 23.17 -9.97 -25.62
C ASN A 153 22.72 -10.89 -26.76
N GLY A 154 21.41 -11.07 -26.96
CA GLY A 154 20.82 -11.89 -28.03
C GLY A 154 20.89 -13.40 -27.80
N GLN A 155 21.43 -13.86 -26.67
CA GLN A 155 21.68 -15.29 -26.41
C GLN A 155 20.56 -15.97 -25.59
N LEU A 156 19.33 -15.44 -25.67
CA LEU A 156 18.14 -16.06 -25.09
C LEU A 156 17.44 -16.92 -26.15
N SER A 157 17.40 -18.23 -25.93
CA SER A 157 16.58 -19.17 -26.68
C SER A 157 15.42 -19.66 -25.82
N LEU A 158 14.17 -19.41 -26.28
CA LEU A 158 12.95 -19.88 -25.64
C LEU A 158 12.12 -20.71 -26.63
N THR A 159 12.08 -22.02 -26.42
CA THR A 159 11.25 -22.97 -27.16
C THR A 159 10.04 -23.37 -26.33
N THR A 160 8.84 -23.06 -26.83
CA THR A 160 7.56 -23.39 -26.17
C THR A 160 6.44 -23.53 -27.19
N ASN A 161 5.47 -24.43 -26.96
CA ASN A 161 4.31 -24.51 -27.85
C ASN A 161 3.34 -23.34 -27.65
N SER A 162 3.30 -22.78 -26.44
CA SER A 162 2.43 -21.64 -26.13
C SER A 162 3.07 -20.75 -25.07
N LEU A 163 2.97 -19.44 -25.27
CA LEU A 163 3.49 -18.42 -24.38
C LEU A 163 2.36 -17.53 -23.88
N SER A 164 2.30 -17.33 -22.57
CA SER A 164 1.46 -16.30 -21.96
C SER A 164 2.34 -15.35 -21.15
N ALA A 165 2.16 -14.06 -21.38
CA ALA A 165 2.89 -13.01 -20.69
C ALA A 165 1.91 -11.99 -20.11
N SER A 166 2.12 -11.61 -18.86
CA SER A 166 1.28 -10.67 -18.14
C SER A 166 2.14 -9.76 -17.27
N SER A 167 1.75 -8.50 -17.17
CA SER A 167 2.41 -7.56 -16.26
C SER A 167 1.90 -7.76 -14.84
N LEU A 168 2.78 -7.56 -13.86
CA LEU A 168 2.42 -7.47 -12.45
C LEU A 168 2.68 -6.04 -11.99
N ASN A 169 1.66 -5.38 -11.43
CA ASN A 169 1.72 -3.94 -11.17
C ASN A 169 1.92 -3.63 -9.69
N THR A 170 2.73 -2.60 -9.41
CA THR A 170 2.72 -1.91 -8.12
C THR A 170 1.51 -0.98 -8.08
N THR A 171 0.77 -0.99 -6.98
CA THR A 171 -0.45 -0.17 -6.85
C THR A 171 -0.56 0.34 -5.44
N THR A 172 -0.90 1.61 -5.28
CA THR A 172 -1.24 2.19 -3.97
C THR A 172 -2.64 2.78 -4.08
N ASN A 173 -3.54 2.36 -3.21
CA ASN A 173 -4.90 2.87 -3.14
C ASN A 173 -5.15 3.44 -1.76
N ASN A 174 -5.37 4.74 -1.72
CA ASN A 174 -5.72 5.46 -0.50
C ASN A 174 -7.16 5.97 -0.66
N LYS A 175 -8.04 5.56 0.26
CA LYS A 175 -9.42 6.04 0.31
C LYS A 175 -9.67 6.60 1.69
N SER A 176 -9.89 7.90 1.78
CA SER A 176 -10.35 8.56 2.99
C SER A 176 -11.73 9.16 2.76
N ASN A 177 -12.56 9.12 3.79
CA ASN A 177 -13.86 9.78 3.80
C ASN A 177 -14.13 10.27 5.22
N SER A 178 -14.46 11.54 5.34
CA SER A 178 -14.88 12.15 6.59
C SER A 178 -16.26 12.76 6.43
N ILE A 179 -17.03 12.74 7.51
CA ILE A 179 -18.28 13.46 7.64
C ILE A 179 -18.24 14.19 8.97
N GLY A 180 -18.60 15.47 8.95
CA GLY A 180 -18.65 16.30 10.13
C GLY A 180 -19.90 17.15 10.10
N LEU A 181 -20.57 17.25 11.25
CA LEU A 181 -21.70 18.13 11.47
C LEU A 181 -21.32 19.09 12.59
N ASN A 182 -21.38 20.38 12.32
CA ASN A 182 -21.20 21.41 13.33
C ASN A 182 -22.42 22.33 13.30
N ALA A 183 -23.04 22.49 14.46
CA ALA A 183 -24.15 23.41 14.67
C ALA A 183 -23.66 24.52 15.60
N GLY A 184 -23.58 25.74 15.07
CA GLY A 184 -23.18 26.93 15.80
C GLY A 184 -24.27 27.98 15.76
N GLY A 185 -24.60 28.54 16.91
CA GLY A 185 -25.56 29.62 17.06
C GLY A 185 -25.03 30.62 18.07
N ASN A 186 -24.95 31.89 17.69
CA ASN A 186 -24.66 32.97 18.63
C ASN A 186 -25.92 33.19 19.49
N ALA A 187 -26.07 32.41 20.56
CA ALA A 187 -27.11 32.63 21.55
C ALA A 187 -26.74 33.90 22.32
N ASN A 188 -27.15 35.05 21.80
CA ASN A 188 -27.19 36.27 22.59
C ASN A 188 -28.31 36.09 23.61
N THR A 189 -28.00 35.46 24.75
CA THR A 189 -28.96 35.31 25.86
C THR A 189 -29.18 36.68 26.47
N ASN A 190 -30.10 37.45 25.88
CA ASN A 190 -30.69 38.59 26.57
C ASN A 190 -31.53 38.00 27.69
N SER A 191 -30.95 37.93 28.89
CA SER A 191 -31.57 37.37 30.09
C SER A 191 -32.90 38.07 30.37
N ALA A 192 -34.01 37.50 29.89
CA ALA A 192 -35.33 37.91 30.31
C ALA A 192 -35.45 37.54 31.80
N LYS A 193 -35.37 38.58 32.64
CA LYS A 193 -35.45 38.54 34.09
C LYS A 193 -36.81 37.94 34.49
N LEU A 194 -36.88 36.63 34.74
CA LEU A 194 -38.05 36.00 35.34
C LEU A 194 -38.21 36.58 36.75
N LYS A 195 -39.28 37.35 36.97
CA LYS A 195 -39.68 37.76 38.32
C LYS A 195 -40.21 36.54 39.06
N PRO A 196 -39.74 36.27 40.30
CA PRO A 196 -40.34 35.23 41.11
C PRO A 196 -41.76 35.66 41.53
N CYS A 197 -42.74 34.78 41.38
CA CYS A 197 -44.01 34.92 42.07
C CYS A 197 -43.74 34.80 43.58
N GLN A 198 -44.10 35.84 44.33
CA GLN A 198 -44.14 35.84 45.77
C GLN A 198 -45.47 35.23 46.26
N PRO A 199 -45.49 34.69 47.51
CA PRO A 199 -46.41 33.64 47.96
C PRO A 199 -47.89 34.03 48.01
#